data_AF-A0A948YWD6-F1
#
_entry.id   AF-A0A948YWD6-F1
#
_cell.length_a   1.000
_cell.length_b   1.000
_cell.length_c   1.000
_cell.angle_alpha   90.00
_cell.angle_beta   90.00
_cell.angle_gamma   90.00
#
_symmetry.space_group_name_H-M   'P 1'
#
loop_
_entity.id
_entity.type
_entity.pdbx_description
1 polymer ?
#
loop_
_entity_poly.entity_id
_entity_poly.type
_entity_poly.pdbx_seq_one_letter_code
_entity_poly.pdbx_strand_id
1 'polypeptide(L)'
;MLTSPVFGFEIRQDLYSYSSAINTSIQIPIHPTFIIARQPSFYARPESRPFPVVYFDQGSAWLSPDASNKLLIDLQECCASCPLYLTGYTCSIGIENQNMKLSRYRAEAVAALLRKNSYKVASVEGKGMIYGSNLEKNRRVEIRLTKKQPIGAKL
;
A
#
# COMPACT_ATOMS: atom_id res chain seq x y z
N MET A 1 -21.81 9.40 1.97
CA MET A 1 -20.77 8.38 1.68
C MET A 1 -20.64 7.52 2.91
N LEU A 2 -21.06 6.25 2.85
CA LEU A 2 -21.05 5.34 3.99
C LEU A 2 -19.63 4.78 4.15
N THR A 3 -18.91 5.22 5.17
CA THR A 3 -17.58 4.70 5.52
C THR A 3 -17.77 3.39 6.29
N SER A 4 -17.27 2.28 5.77
CA SER A 4 -17.25 1.01 6.51
C SER A 4 -16.44 1.17 7.81
N PRO A 5 -16.90 0.63 8.94
CA PRO A 5 -16.17 0.71 10.19
C PRO A 5 -14.86 -0.09 10.09
N VAL A 6 -13.75 0.54 10.43
CA VAL A 6 -12.46 -0.14 10.64
C VAL A 6 -12.44 -0.61 12.09
N PHE A 7 -12.24 -1.91 12.27
CA PHE A 7 -12.18 -2.53 13.58
C PHE A 7 -10.73 -2.61 14.06
N GLY A 8 -10.42 -1.99 15.19
CA GLY A 8 -9.16 -2.14 15.89
C GLY A 8 -9.29 -3.08 17.09
N PHE A 9 -8.16 -3.54 17.61
CA PHE A 9 -8.12 -4.16 18.93
C PHE A 9 -7.80 -3.09 19.96
N GLU A 10 -8.66 -2.95 20.97
CA GLU A 10 -8.39 -2.19 22.18
C GLU A 10 -7.81 -3.14 23.23
N ILE A 11 -6.77 -2.71 23.93
CA ILE A 11 -6.27 -3.38 25.13
C ILE A 11 -6.63 -2.49 26.31
N ARG A 12 -7.46 -2.99 27.22
CA ARG A 12 -7.79 -2.29 28.47
C ARG A 12 -7.73 -3.24 29.65
N GLN A 13 -7.45 -2.71 30.83
CA GLN A 13 -7.59 -3.47 32.08
C GLN A 13 -9.03 -3.38 32.55
N ASP A 14 -9.68 -4.54 32.74
CA ASP A 14 -11.09 -4.61 33.14
C ASP A 14 -11.34 -5.89 33.95
N LEU A 15 -12.45 -5.94 34.69
CA LEU A 15 -12.85 -7.09 35.50
C LEU A 15 -13.54 -8.12 34.60
N TYR A 16 -12.91 -9.28 34.41
CA TYR A 16 -13.47 -10.36 33.58
C TYR A 16 -14.04 -11.48 34.45
N SER A 17 -15.25 -11.93 34.11
CA SER A 17 -15.89 -13.11 34.71
C SER A 17 -16.00 -14.22 33.68
N TYR A 18 -15.61 -15.44 34.04
CA TYR A 18 -15.82 -16.62 33.20
C TYR A 18 -17.30 -17.01 33.24
N SER A 19 -17.92 -17.25 32.08
CA SER A 19 -19.23 -17.90 32.04
C SER A 19 -19.08 -19.37 32.44
N SER A 20 -19.65 -19.79 33.57
CA SER A 20 -19.69 -21.21 33.93
C SER A 20 -20.59 -21.97 32.96
N ALA A 21 -20.05 -22.97 32.27
CA ALA A 21 -20.83 -23.88 31.42
C ALA A 21 -21.49 -25.02 32.20
N ILE A 22 -21.49 -24.97 33.55
CA ILE A 22 -21.90 -26.08 34.41
C ILE A 22 -22.70 -25.53 35.59
N ASN A 23 -23.84 -26.18 35.90
CA ASN A 23 -24.77 -25.87 36.99
C ASN A 23 -24.17 -26.13 38.38
N THR A 24 -23.12 -25.40 38.72
CA THR A 24 -22.54 -25.41 40.07
C THR A 24 -22.38 -23.97 40.54
N SER A 25 -22.86 -23.66 41.74
CA SER A 25 -22.75 -22.34 42.36
C SER A 25 -21.31 -22.08 42.81
N ILE A 26 -20.40 -21.89 41.86
CA ILE A 26 -19.01 -21.53 42.13
C ILE A 26 -18.92 -20.01 42.00
N GLN A 27 -18.57 -19.34 43.10
CA GLN A 27 -18.19 -17.93 43.07
C GLN A 27 -16.85 -17.82 42.33
N ILE A 28 -16.89 -17.38 41.07
CA ILE A 28 -15.67 -17.19 40.28
C ILE A 28 -15.02 -15.87 40.73
N PRO A 29 -13.76 -15.89 41.20
CA PRO A 29 -13.09 -14.69 41.64
C PRO A 29 -12.85 -13.77 40.43
N ILE A 30 -13.31 -12.53 40.57
CA ILE A 30 -13.15 -11.49 39.55
C ILE A 30 -11.77 -10.87 39.75
N HIS A 31 -10.88 -11.05 38.78
CA HIS A 31 -9.54 -10.46 38.82
C HIS A 31 -9.38 -9.44 37.69
N PRO A 32 -8.66 -8.32 37.93
CA PRO A 32 -8.32 -7.38 36.87
C PRO A 32 -7.42 -8.08 35.85
N THR A 33 -7.86 -8.11 34.59
CA THR A 33 -7.11 -8.71 33.49
C THR A 33 -7.07 -7.75 32.30
N PHE A 34 -6.18 -8.00 31.36
CA PHE A 34 -6.17 -7.30 30.09
C PHE A 34 -7.19 -7.95 29.15
N ILE A 35 -8.23 -7.20 28.79
CA ILE A 35 -9.19 -7.59 27.77
C ILE A 35 -8.71 -7.05 26.43
N ILE A 36 -8.57 -7.95 25.45
CA ILE A 36 -8.33 -7.62 24.04
C ILE A 36 -9.68 -7.68 23.33
N ALA A 37 -10.32 -6.54 23.12
CA ALA A 37 -11.64 -6.46 22.51
C ALA A 37 -11.56 -5.84 21.11
N ARG A 38 -12.36 -6.37 20.19
CA ARG A 38 -12.53 -5.80 18.85
C ARG A 38 -13.53 -4.64 18.96
N GLN A 39 -13.05 -3.41 18.95
CA GLN A 39 -13.90 -2.21 19.07
C GLN A 39 -13.79 -1.33 17.81
N PRO A 40 -14.84 -0.54 17.48
CA PRO A 40 -14.72 0.51 16.49
C PRO A 40 -13.67 1.51 17.00
N SER A 41 -12.54 1.61 16.31
CA SER A 41 -11.47 2.52 16.73
C SER A 41 -11.81 3.95 16.32
N PHE A 42 -11.90 4.84 17.31
CA PHE A 42 -12.11 6.29 17.10
C PHE A 42 -10.80 7.07 16.90
N TYR A 43 -9.65 6.38 16.76
CA TYR A 43 -8.40 7.05 16.46
C TYR A 43 -8.52 7.81 15.13
N ALA A 44 -8.15 9.09 15.18
CA ALA A 44 -8.05 9.94 14.01
C ALA A 44 -7.38 9.16 12.87
N ARG A 45 -8.05 9.15 11.71
CA ARG A 45 -7.58 8.51 10.48
C ARG A 45 -6.09 8.79 10.36
N PRO A 46 -5.18 7.78 10.41
CA PRO A 46 -3.80 8.04 10.06
C PRO A 46 -3.86 8.73 8.70
N GLU A 47 -3.23 9.91 8.58
CA GLU A 47 -3.15 10.62 7.30
C GLU A 47 -2.89 9.58 6.22
N SER A 48 -3.79 9.53 5.23
CA SER A 48 -3.95 8.39 4.33
C SER A 48 -2.59 7.79 4.00
N ARG A 49 -2.33 6.54 4.45
CA ARG A 49 -1.03 5.91 4.24
C ARG A 49 -0.60 6.15 2.78
N PRO A 50 0.63 6.64 2.54
CA PRO A 50 1.06 6.93 1.19
C PRO A 50 0.91 5.66 0.34
N PHE A 51 0.32 5.81 -0.85
CA PHE A 51 0.10 4.67 -1.73
C PHE A 51 1.46 4.03 -2.11
N PRO A 52 1.54 2.69 -2.25
CA PRO A 52 2.82 2.02 -2.40
C PRO A 52 3.66 2.54 -3.56
N VAL A 53 4.98 2.61 -3.32
CA VAL A 53 6.01 2.99 -4.30
C VAL A 53 7.00 1.84 -4.40
N VAL A 54 7.40 1.51 -5.62
CA VAL A 54 8.34 0.43 -5.92
C VAL A 54 9.65 1.02 -6.41
N TYR A 55 10.78 0.62 -5.84
CA TYR A 55 12.11 1.11 -6.19
C TYR A 55 12.91 0.09 -7.01
N PHE A 56 13.88 0.58 -7.78
CA PHE A 56 14.69 -0.20 -8.71
C PHE A 56 16.17 0.14 -8.62
N ASP A 57 17.00 -0.85 -8.93
CA ASP A 57 18.44 -0.67 -9.10
C ASP A 57 18.78 0.15 -10.36
N GLN A 58 20.01 0.65 -10.41
CA GLN A 58 20.48 1.42 -11.55
C GLN A 58 20.46 0.60 -12.85
N GLY A 59 19.95 1.18 -13.93
CA GLY A 59 19.85 0.53 -15.24
C GLY A 59 18.87 -0.65 -15.31
N SER A 60 18.22 -1.03 -14.21
CA SER A 60 17.40 -2.22 -14.13
C SER A 60 15.90 -1.91 -14.18
N ALA A 61 15.14 -2.77 -14.86
CA ALA A 61 13.69 -2.89 -14.75
C ALA A 61 13.27 -4.21 -14.07
N TRP A 62 14.23 -4.96 -13.54
CA TRP A 62 13.97 -6.19 -12.82
C TRP A 62 13.34 -5.87 -11.46
N LEU A 63 12.22 -6.53 -11.18
CA LEU A 63 11.50 -6.40 -9.93
C LEU A 63 11.90 -7.55 -9.01
N SER A 64 12.53 -7.23 -7.88
CA SER A 64 12.99 -8.27 -6.96
C SER A 64 11.83 -9.03 -6.30
N PRO A 65 12.04 -10.28 -5.86
CA PRO A 65 11.04 -11.02 -5.11
C PRO A 65 10.56 -10.28 -3.87
N ASP A 66 11.46 -9.65 -3.12
CA ASP A 66 11.13 -8.90 -1.90
C ASP A 66 10.27 -7.67 -2.22
N ALA A 67 10.63 -6.91 -3.25
CA ALA A 67 9.85 -5.77 -3.70
C ALA A 67 8.46 -6.20 -4.21
N SER A 68 8.38 -7.35 -4.88
CA SER A 68 7.13 -7.94 -5.35
C SER A 68 6.21 -8.31 -4.19
N ASN A 69 6.73 -9.07 -3.22
CA ASN A 69 5.96 -9.53 -2.07
C ASN A 69 5.48 -8.36 -1.21
N LYS A 70 6.36 -7.40 -0.94
CA LYS A 70 6.02 -6.20 -0.19
C LYS A 70 4.90 -5.40 -0.88
N LEU A 71 4.98 -5.23 -2.20
CA LEU A 71 3.95 -4.52 -2.95
C LEU A 71 2.57 -5.21 -2.84
N LEU A 72 2.53 -6.54 -2.94
CA LEU A 72 1.28 -7.29 -2.88
C LEU A 72 0.63 -7.19 -1.50
N ILE A 73 1.43 -7.26 -0.42
CA ILE A 73 0.96 -7.06 0.96
C ILE A 73 0.40 -5.64 1.12
N ASP A 74 1.18 -4.62 0.72
CA ASP A 74 0.79 -3.22 0.88
C ASP A 74 -0.51 -2.90 0.09
N LEU A 75 -0.73 -3.52 -1.07
CA LEU A 75 -1.95 -3.34 -1.87
C LEU A 75 -3.17 -4.07 -1.31
N GLN A 76 -2.97 -5.27 -0.74
CA GLN A 76 -4.05 -6.04 -0.13
C GLN A 76 -4.70 -5.28 1.04
N GLU A 77 -3.89 -4.57 1.83
CA GLU A 77 -4.38 -3.70 2.91
C GLU A 77 -5.10 -2.44 2.40
N CYS A 78 -4.80 -2.00 1.17
CA CYS A 78 -5.26 -0.71 0.66
C CYS A 78 -6.51 -0.84 -0.22
N CYS A 79 -6.46 -1.65 -1.28
CA CYS A 79 -7.59 -1.86 -2.17
C CYS A 79 -7.39 -3.03 -3.15
N ALA A 80 -8.11 -4.14 -2.95
CA ALA A 80 -8.02 -5.32 -3.80
C ALA A 80 -8.60 -5.16 -5.22
N SER A 81 -9.59 -4.28 -5.42
CA SER A 81 -10.32 -4.16 -6.71
C SER A 81 -10.15 -2.80 -7.40
N CYS A 82 -9.26 -1.95 -6.90
CA CYS A 82 -9.12 -0.61 -7.46
C CYS A 82 -8.42 -0.62 -8.84
N PRO A 83 -8.81 0.31 -9.74
CA PRO A 83 -8.04 0.58 -10.94
C PRO A 83 -6.71 1.25 -10.56
N LEU A 84 -5.59 0.59 -10.89
CA LEU A 84 -4.24 1.06 -10.59
C LEU A 84 -3.63 1.78 -11.79
N TYR A 85 -3.09 2.97 -11.53
CA TYR A 85 -2.38 3.80 -12.51
C TYR A 85 -0.89 3.80 -12.16
N LEU A 86 -0.06 3.32 -13.08
CA LEU A 86 1.37 3.12 -12.87
C LEU A 86 2.17 4.16 -13.63
N THR A 87 3.10 4.84 -12.96
CA THR A 87 4.02 5.79 -13.60
C THR A 87 5.45 5.47 -13.20
N GLY A 88 6.27 5.07 -14.17
CA GLY A 88 7.68 4.79 -13.96
C GLY A 88 8.57 6.00 -14.20
N TYR A 89 9.68 6.03 -13.48
CA TYR A 89 10.68 7.09 -13.52
C TYR A 89 12.10 6.52 -13.46
N THR A 90 13.07 7.29 -13.94
CA THR A 90 14.50 7.03 -13.80
C THR A 90 15.20 8.18 -13.09
N CYS A 91 16.44 7.94 -12.65
CA CYS A 91 17.34 9.03 -12.30
C CYS A 91 17.85 9.75 -13.57
N SER A 92 18.57 10.86 -13.38
CA SER A 92 19.12 11.68 -14.46
C SER A 92 20.41 11.15 -15.10
N ILE A 93 20.86 9.94 -14.73
CA ILE A 93 22.05 9.32 -15.34
C ILE A 93 21.65 8.64 -16.66
N GLY A 94 22.43 8.88 -17.71
CA GLY A 94 22.25 8.24 -19.03
C GLY A 94 21.47 9.09 -20.04
N ILE A 95 21.24 8.52 -21.22
CA ILE A 95 20.62 9.21 -22.36
C ILE A 95 19.10 9.32 -22.16
N GLU A 96 18.51 10.46 -22.49
CA GLU A 96 17.07 10.72 -22.30
C GLU A 96 16.16 9.67 -22.93
N ASN A 97 16.37 9.33 -24.21
CA ASN A 97 15.57 8.31 -24.89
C ASN A 97 15.68 6.92 -24.23
N GLN A 98 16.85 6.58 -23.69
CA GLN A 98 17.03 5.33 -22.95
C GLN A 98 16.30 5.37 -21.61
N ASN A 99 16.37 6.49 -20.90
CA ASN A 99 15.66 6.73 -19.66
C ASN A 99 14.14 6.70 -19.85
N MET A 100 13.63 7.24 -20.96
CA MET A 100 12.22 7.16 -21.32
C MET A 100 11.76 5.71 -21.47
N LYS A 101 12.50 4.90 -22.25
CA LYS A 101 12.21 3.46 -22.42
C LYS A 101 12.33 2.69 -21.11
N LEU A 102 13.40 2.91 -20.33
CA LEU A 102 13.64 2.23 -19.06
C LEU A 102 12.53 2.55 -18.03
N SER A 103 12.09 3.81 -17.96
CA SER A 103 10.99 4.21 -17.08
C SER A 103 9.70 3.46 -17.42
N ARG A 104 9.42 3.27 -18.71
CA ARG A 104 8.27 2.51 -19.20
C ARG A 104 8.38 1.03 -18.84
N TYR A 105 9.53 0.41 -19.08
CA TYR A 105 9.77 -1.00 -18.76
C TYR A 105 9.62 -1.31 -17.27
N ARG A 106 10.04 -0.41 -16.38
CA ARG A 106 9.80 -0.53 -14.94
C ARG A 106 8.31 -0.57 -14.61
N ALA A 107 7.54 0.37 -15.18
CA ALA A 107 6.09 0.41 -14.97
C ALA A 107 5.40 -0.85 -15.52
N GLU A 108 5.88 -1.39 -16.65
CA GLU A 108 5.38 -2.63 -17.23
C GLU A 108 5.72 -3.86 -16.40
N ALA A 109 6.91 -3.94 -15.81
CA ALA A 109 7.29 -5.02 -14.90
C ALA A 109 6.36 -5.09 -13.69
N VAL A 110 6.06 -3.93 -13.07
CA VAL A 110 5.07 -3.84 -11.99
C VAL A 110 3.68 -4.22 -12.49
N ALA A 111 3.28 -3.74 -13.67
CA ALA A 111 1.98 -4.07 -14.26
C ALA A 111 1.80 -5.58 -14.48
N ALA A 112 2.84 -6.26 -14.95
CA ALA A 112 2.83 -7.70 -15.19
C ALA A 112 2.63 -8.46 -13.88
N LEU A 113 3.37 -8.10 -12.82
CA LEU A 113 3.18 -8.67 -11.49
C LEU A 113 1.73 -8.48 -11.00
N LEU A 114 1.21 -7.26 -11.10
CA LEU A 114 -0.12 -6.92 -10.60
C LEU A 114 -1.23 -7.67 -11.35
N ARG A 115 -1.16 -7.72 -12.69
CA ARG A 115 -2.13 -8.47 -13.51
C ARG A 115 -2.08 -9.97 -13.22
N LYS A 116 -0.88 -10.53 -13.04
CA LYS A 116 -0.71 -11.94 -12.65
C LYS A 116 -1.40 -12.26 -11.32
N ASN A 117 -1.49 -11.27 -10.42
CA ASN A 117 -2.15 -11.39 -9.12
C ASN A 117 -3.57 -10.79 -9.13
N SER A 118 -4.24 -10.73 -10.29
CA SER A 118 -5.64 -10.32 -10.46
C SER A 118 -5.98 -8.86 -10.12
N TYR A 119 -4.99 -7.98 -10.02
CA TYR A 119 -5.23 -6.54 -9.86
C TYR A 119 -5.56 -5.88 -11.21
N LYS A 120 -6.49 -4.92 -11.19
CA LYS A 120 -6.86 -4.15 -12.39
C LYS A 120 -5.86 -3.01 -12.64
N VAL A 121 -5.07 -3.11 -13.71
CA VAL A 121 -4.17 -2.03 -14.15
C VAL A 121 -4.87 -1.18 -15.21
N ALA A 122 -5.18 0.07 -14.87
CA ALA A 122 -5.90 1.01 -15.73
C ALA A 122 -4.97 1.79 -16.68
N SER A 123 -3.76 2.13 -16.24
CA SER A 123 -2.76 2.79 -17.09
C SER A 123 -1.35 2.39 -16.69
N VAL A 124 -0.47 2.39 -17.68
CA VAL A 124 0.97 2.24 -17.52
C VAL A 124 1.57 3.41 -18.29
N GLU A 125 2.47 4.17 -17.67
CA GLU A 125 3.18 5.30 -18.28
C GLU A 125 4.66 5.29 -17.85
N GLY A 126 5.55 5.71 -18.76
CA GLY A 126 6.92 6.08 -18.44
C GLY A 126 7.07 7.60 -18.59
N LYS A 127 7.73 8.26 -17.63
CA LYS A 127 7.99 9.71 -17.69
C LYS A 127 9.44 10.06 -17.96
N GLY A 128 10.32 9.06 -18.02
CA GLY A 128 11.75 9.26 -18.17
C GLY A 128 12.40 9.74 -16.88
N MET A 129 13.40 10.61 -17.03
CA MET A 129 14.25 11.01 -15.93
C MET A 129 13.61 12.07 -15.02
N ILE A 130 13.91 11.99 -13.73
CA ILE A 130 13.69 13.06 -12.77
C ILE A 130 15.05 13.59 -12.29
N TYR A 131 15.21 14.90 -12.33
CA TYR A 131 16.34 15.60 -11.73
C TYR A 131 16.17 15.71 -10.21
N GLY A 132 17.25 15.49 -9.46
CA GLY A 132 17.26 15.61 -8.00
C GLY A 132 18.50 14.99 -7.38
N SER A 133 18.80 15.37 -6.14
CA SER A 133 20.00 14.92 -5.43
C SER A 133 19.95 13.44 -5.02
N ASN A 134 18.75 12.89 -4.78
CA ASN A 134 18.58 11.50 -4.36
C ASN A 134 18.25 10.59 -5.55
N LEU A 135 19.29 10.20 -6.29
CA LEU A 135 19.18 9.40 -7.50
C LEU A 135 18.46 8.07 -7.26
N GLU A 136 18.60 7.48 -6.07
CA GLU A 136 17.99 6.19 -5.73
C GLU A 136 16.49 6.26 -5.63
N LYS A 137 16.00 7.30 -4.95
CA LYS A 137 14.57 7.57 -4.84
C LYS A 137 13.92 7.94 -6.18
N ASN A 138 14.70 8.35 -7.18
CA ASN A 138 14.20 8.64 -8.52
C ASN A 138 14.01 7.39 -9.38
N ARG A 139 14.65 6.27 -9.03
CA ARG A 139 14.48 4.99 -9.73
C ARG A 139 13.26 4.27 -9.17
N ARG A 140 12.06 4.68 -9.59
CA ARG A 140 10.82 4.18 -8.99
C ARG A 140 9.66 4.02 -9.96
N VAL A 141 8.64 3.29 -9.50
CA VAL A 141 7.28 3.32 -10.04
C VAL A 141 6.36 3.83 -8.93
N GLU A 142 5.60 4.89 -9.26
CA GLU A 142 4.50 5.37 -8.43
C GLU A 142 3.21 4.68 -8.86
N ILE A 143 2.41 4.27 -7.87
CA ILE A 143 1.11 3.63 -8.07
C ILE A 143 0.04 4.55 -7.50
N ARG A 144 -1.07 4.72 -8.21
CA ARG A 144 -2.17 5.61 -7.80
C ARG A 144 -3.52 4.98 -8.10
N LEU A 145 -4.55 5.41 -7.38
CA LEU A 145 -5.94 5.02 -7.61
C LEU A 145 -6.67 5.90 -8.63
N THR A 146 -6.09 7.06 -8.96
CA THR A 146 -6.64 8.03 -9.91
C THR A 146 -5.60 8.39 -10.95
N LYS A 147 -6.08 8.72 -12.16
CA LYS A 147 -5.22 9.25 -13.21
C LYS A 147 -4.64 10.58 -12.74
N LYS A 148 -3.33 10.76 -12.87
CA LYS A 148 -2.69 12.06 -12.63
C LYS A 148 -3.19 13.02 -13.71
N GLN A 149 -3.95 14.05 -13.34
CA GLN A 149 -4.41 15.06 -14.27
C GLN A 149 -3.20 15.92 -14.70
N PRO A 150 -3.01 16.17 -16.00
CA PRO A 150 -1.93 17.04 -16.45
C PRO A 150 -2.16 18.45 -15.88
N ILE A 151 -1.14 18.98 -15.19
CA ILE A 151 -1.12 20.38 -14.75
C ILE A 151 -0.97 21.21 -16.02
N GLY A 152 -2.06 21.80 -16.53
CA GLY A 152 -2.00 22.71 -17.69
C GLY A 152 -3.18 22.71 -18.66
N ALA A 153 -4.27 21.96 -18.43
CA ALA A 153 -5.48 22.11 -19.25
C ALA A 153 -6.40 23.18 -18.65
N LYS A 154 -6.04 24.46 -18.80
CA LYS A 154 -7.03 25.54 -18.85
C LYS A 154 -7.19 25.90 -20.32
N LEU A 155 -8.43 25.72 -20.82
CA LEU A 155 -8.90 26.33 -22.06
C LEU A 155 -8.91 27.86 -21.90
#